data_AF-A0A212DGY5-F1
#
_entry.id   AF-A0A212DGY5-F1
#
_cell.length_a   1.000
_cell.length_b   1.000
_cell.length_c   1.000
_cell.angle_alpha   90.00
_cell.angle_beta   90.00
_cell.angle_gamma   90.00
#
_symmetry.space_group_name_H-M   'P 1'
#
loop_
_entity.id
_entity.type
_entity.pdbx_description
1 polymer ?
#
loop_
_entity_poly.entity_id
_entity_poly.type
_entity_poly.pdbx_seq_one_letter_code
_entity_poly.pdbx_strand_id
1 'polypeptide(L)'
;MDSDTLQVFQSELTCSICMNCFLDPVTIDCGHSFCRPCLSLCWEEGQTPRSCPESLNLMGILQDKLVKRMRSLWKLREEMQISLNQEANKTQSFENYVALRKVMITVLYQRIPLLLHEDEKLHLEALEREGKEICQQLKESVLRMTQQGESLKEVYRELTAMCHKPDTELLQSLGRVPSCRTESAQLLLPQPVVPELSVWPIPGLIDWLRRFQAYTVLYNERVTHHLPVFEDLRCLLAGPDGPGIDYTPPRSKYFLAWGAESFTSGQHYWEVDVAGCCNWAIGLCNDSWARESDMALDSKGIFLLLCIKKNSQYNLFTSFPLLPQYVKKPLGQVGMFLDYDGGILSFF
;
A
#
# COMPACT_ATOMS: atom_id res chain seq x y z
N MET A 1 1.77 -14.18 -54.11
CA MET A 1 1.85 -12.81 -53.56
C MET A 1 3.08 -12.79 -52.69
N ASP A 2 4.12 -12.08 -53.12
CA ASP A 2 5.43 -12.16 -52.51
C ASP A 2 5.47 -11.49 -51.13
N SER A 3 6.31 -12.02 -50.24
CA SER A 3 6.50 -11.52 -48.87
C SER A 3 7.00 -10.06 -48.85
N ASP A 4 7.64 -9.60 -49.92
CA ASP A 4 8.08 -8.21 -50.08
C ASP A 4 6.93 -7.27 -50.39
N THR A 5 5.88 -7.75 -51.07
CA THR A 5 4.70 -6.92 -51.39
C THR A 5 3.88 -6.63 -50.12
N LEU A 6 3.79 -7.58 -49.19
CA LEU A 6 3.09 -7.43 -47.90
C LEU A 6 3.78 -6.45 -46.95
N GLN A 7 5.11 -6.34 -46.97
CA GLN A 7 5.85 -5.37 -46.15
C GLN A 7 5.69 -3.93 -46.63
N VAL A 8 5.64 -3.72 -47.95
CA VAL A 8 5.41 -2.39 -48.55
C VAL A 8 4.01 -1.87 -48.19
N PHE A 9 2.99 -2.73 -48.18
CA PHE A 9 1.63 -2.34 -47.77
C PHE A 9 1.48 -2.06 -46.27
N GLN A 10 2.32 -2.63 -45.40
CA GLN A 10 2.29 -2.37 -43.96
C GLN A 10 2.95 -1.03 -43.58
N SER A 11 3.98 -0.60 -44.32
CA SER A 11 4.59 0.73 -44.13
C SER A 11 3.66 1.87 -44.52
N GLU A 12 2.67 1.64 -45.39
CA GLU A 12 1.69 2.66 -45.80
C GLU A 12 0.55 2.88 -44.79
N LEU A 13 0.45 2.07 -43.73
CA LEU A 13 -0.69 2.10 -42.79
C LEU A 13 -0.31 2.48 -41.35
N THR A 14 0.94 2.86 -41.11
CA THR A 14 1.45 3.17 -39.77
C THR A 14 1.95 4.61 -39.69
N CYS A 15 1.66 5.28 -38.57
CA CYS A 15 2.10 6.65 -38.34
C CYS A 15 3.54 6.68 -37.83
N SER A 16 4.43 7.44 -38.48
CA SER A 16 5.84 7.58 -38.08
C SER A 16 6.08 8.33 -36.75
N ILE A 17 5.03 8.86 -36.10
CA ILE A 17 5.13 9.55 -34.79
C ILE A 17 4.73 8.63 -33.63
N CYS A 18 3.56 7.98 -33.68
CA CYS A 18 3.14 7.05 -32.62
C CYS A 18 3.46 5.60 -32.92
N MET A 19 3.91 5.29 -34.14
CA MET A 19 4.29 3.95 -34.59
C MET A 19 3.16 2.92 -34.45
N ASN A 20 1.90 3.37 -34.49
CA ASN A 20 0.70 2.53 -34.51
C ASN A 20 -0.02 2.66 -35.85
N CYS A 21 -0.99 1.78 -36.11
CA CYS A 21 -1.94 1.96 -37.20
C CYS A 21 -2.56 3.36 -37.13
N PHE A 22 -2.76 3.99 -38.28
CA PHE A 22 -3.29 5.35 -38.32
C PHE A 22 -4.62 5.47 -37.55
N LEU A 23 -4.58 6.30 -36.50
CA LEU A 23 -5.75 6.83 -35.83
C LEU A 23 -6.04 8.20 -36.44
N ASP A 24 -7.05 8.27 -37.30
CA ASP A 24 -7.44 9.48 -38.03
C ASP A 24 -6.26 10.09 -38.83
N PRO A 25 -5.86 9.46 -39.96
CA PRO A 25 -4.71 9.90 -40.74
C PRO A 25 -4.91 11.29 -41.34
N VAL A 26 -3.90 12.14 -41.17
CA VAL A 26 -3.80 13.46 -41.79
C VAL A 26 -2.56 13.48 -42.65
N THR A 27 -2.74 13.67 -43.96
CA THR A 27 -1.67 13.90 -44.91
C THR A 27 -1.38 15.40 -44.99
N ILE A 28 -0.11 15.78 -44.85
CA ILE A 28 0.34 17.18 -44.90
C ILE A 28 1.04 17.47 -46.24
N ASP A 29 1.38 18.74 -46.50
CA ASP A 29 1.86 19.22 -47.80
C ASP A 29 3.13 18.51 -48.32
N CYS A 30 3.93 17.88 -47.45
CA CYS A 30 5.09 17.06 -47.84
C CYS A 30 4.71 15.66 -48.35
N GLY A 31 3.43 15.28 -48.37
CA GLY A 31 2.93 13.97 -48.78
C GLY A 31 2.94 12.89 -47.69
N HIS A 32 3.53 13.16 -46.52
CA HIS A 32 3.56 12.22 -45.40
C HIS A 32 2.26 12.26 -44.59
N SER A 33 1.84 11.09 -44.10
CA SER A 33 0.61 10.92 -43.31
C SER A 33 0.93 10.61 -41.85
N PHE A 34 0.16 11.20 -40.94
CA PHE A 34 0.32 11.04 -39.48
C PHE A 34 -1.04 10.89 -38.80
N CYS A 35 -1.11 10.26 -37.64
CA CYS A 35 -2.33 10.32 -36.81
C CYS A 35 -2.60 11.77 -36.42
N ARG A 36 -3.85 12.25 -36.52
CA ARG A 36 -4.23 13.61 -36.11
C ARG A 36 -3.78 13.98 -34.70
N PRO A 37 -3.90 13.11 -33.67
CA PRO A 37 -3.37 13.41 -32.33
C PRO A 37 -1.86 13.61 -32.32
N CYS A 38 -1.13 12.84 -33.13
CA CYS A 38 0.32 12.87 -33.19
C CYS A 38 0.85 14.13 -33.89
N LEU A 39 0.20 14.51 -34.98
CA LEU A 39 0.51 15.73 -35.71
C LEU A 39 0.24 16.96 -34.84
N SER A 40 -0.86 16.95 -34.06
CA SER A 40 -1.21 18.02 -33.13
C SER A 40 -0.17 18.16 -32.01
N LEU A 41 0.22 17.05 -31.37
CA LEU A 41 1.27 17.03 -30.34
C LEU A 41 2.62 17.57 -30.87
N CYS A 42 3.04 17.14 -32.07
CA CYS A 42 4.28 17.62 -32.67
C CYS A 42 4.24 19.13 -33.02
N TRP A 43 3.08 19.66 -33.39
CA TRP A 43 2.91 21.09 -33.66
C TRP A 43 2.71 21.94 -32.40
N GLU A 44 2.29 21.36 -31.28
CA GLU A 44 2.21 22.03 -29.97
C GLU A 44 3.57 22.13 -29.26
N GLU A 45 4.44 21.13 -29.39
CA GLU A 45 5.79 21.13 -28.77
C GLU A 45 6.85 21.90 -29.60
N GLY A 46 6.60 22.11 -30.90
CA GLY A 46 7.53 22.78 -31.81
C GLY A 46 7.34 24.30 -31.89
N GLN A 47 8.45 25.06 -31.85
CA GLN A 47 8.43 26.54 -32.05
C GLN A 47 7.99 26.96 -33.48
N THR A 48 7.85 26.02 -34.42
CA THR A 48 7.44 26.28 -35.81
C THR A 48 6.27 25.37 -36.21
N PRO A 49 5.02 25.86 -36.13
CA PRO A 49 3.88 25.17 -36.69
C PRO A 49 4.08 24.99 -38.20
N ARG A 50 3.74 23.82 -38.76
CA ARG A 50 3.75 23.47 -40.20
C ARG A 50 5.01 22.82 -40.78
N SER A 51 6.02 22.51 -39.97
CA SER A 51 7.16 21.69 -40.41
C SER A 51 6.76 20.20 -40.48
N CYS A 52 7.22 19.48 -41.51
CA CYS A 52 6.95 18.05 -41.69
C CYS A 52 7.72 17.26 -40.60
N PRO A 53 7.07 16.42 -39.76
CA PRO A 53 7.74 15.69 -38.68
C PRO A 53 8.91 14.81 -39.12
N GLU A 54 8.93 14.37 -40.38
CA GLU A 54 10.05 13.64 -40.99
C GLU A 54 11.22 14.53 -41.42
N SER A 55 10.99 15.83 -41.63
CA SER A 55 12.04 16.83 -41.86
C SER A 55 12.62 17.44 -40.58
N LEU A 56 11.94 17.21 -39.44
CA LEU A 56 12.45 17.45 -38.10
C LEU A 56 13.35 16.29 -37.67
N ASN A 57 14.22 16.50 -36.67
CA ASN A 57 15.13 15.49 -36.12
C ASN A 57 14.35 14.34 -35.44
N LEU A 58 13.71 13.50 -36.25
CA LEU A 58 12.86 12.38 -35.86
C LEU A 58 13.62 11.39 -34.98
N MET A 59 14.93 11.26 -35.21
CA MET A 59 15.80 10.44 -34.36
C MET A 59 15.90 10.99 -32.94
N GLY A 60 16.07 12.30 -32.77
CA GLY A 60 16.06 12.92 -31.44
C GLY A 60 14.75 12.68 -30.69
N ILE A 61 13.61 12.75 -31.40
CA ILE A 61 12.27 12.51 -30.83
C ILE A 61 12.09 11.03 -30.45
N LEU A 62 12.55 10.10 -31.28
CA LEU A 62 12.47 8.66 -31.02
C LEU A 62 13.36 8.24 -29.83
N GLN A 63 14.60 8.75 -29.78
CA GLN A 63 15.50 8.53 -28.65
C GLN A 63 14.92 9.08 -27.34
N ASP A 64 14.36 10.29 -27.37
CA ASP A 64 13.72 10.88 -26.19
C ASP A 64 12.52 10.06 -25.71
N LYS A 65 11.66 9.59 -26.63
CA LYS A 65 10.53 8.69 -26.31
C LYS A 65 10.99 7.36 -25.69
N LEU A 66 12.05 6.75 -26.24
CA LEU A 66 12.64 5.51 -25.70
C LEU A 66 13.17 5.73 -24.28
N VAL A 67 13.94 6.79 -24.07
CA VAL A 67 14.50 7.15 -22.75
C VAL A 67 13.38 7.42 -21.73
N LYS A 68 12.35 8.16 -22.11
CA LYS A 68 11.16 8.40 -21.26
C LYS A 68 10.48 7.09 -20.86
N ARG A 69 10.31 6.15 -21.81
CA ARG A 69 9.71 4.84 -21.56
C ARG A 69 10.57 3.96 -20.65
N MET A 70 11.89 3.94 -20.86
CA MET A 70 12.82 3.23 -19.99
C MET A 70 12.77 3.78 -18.56
N ARG A 71 12.70 5.11 -18.41
CA ARG A 71 12.56 5.76 -17.10
C ARG A 71 11.25 5.36 -16.39
N SER A 72 10.12 5.30 -17.11
CA SER A 72 8.85 4.86 -16.51
C SER A 72 8.87 3.39 -16.10
N LEU A 73 9.48 2.51 -16.90
CA LEU A 73 9.60 1.09 -16.57
C LEU A 73 10.53 0.84 -15.39
N TRP A 74 11.60 1.63 -15.27
CA TRP A 74 12.49 1.57 -14.12
C TRP A 74 11.74 1.90 -12.83
N LYS A 75 10.97 3.00 -12.81
CA LYS A 75 10.13 3.37 -11.67
C LYS A 75 9.13 2.27 -11.33
N LEU A 76 8.43 1.73 -12.32
CA LEU A 76 7.48 0.64 -12.10
C LEU A 76 8.15 -0.62 -11.54
N ARG A 77 9.38 -0.93 -11.95
CA ARG A 77 10.17 -2.04 -11.39
C ARG A 77 10.54 -1.80 -9.92
N GLU A 78 10.93 -0.58 -9.56
CA GLU A 78 11.22 -0.21 -8.18
C GLU A 78 9.96 -0.34 -7.31
N GLU A 79 8.82 0.20 -7.77
CA GLU A 79 7.52 0.07 -7.10
C GLU A 79 7.10 -1.40 -6.94
N MET A 80 7.29 -2.22 -7.97
CA MET A 80 7.01 -3.66 -7.93
C MET A 80 7.89 -4.38 -6.90
N GLN A 81 9.18 -4.06 -6.85
CA GLN A 81 10.10 -4.68 -5.89
C GLN A 81 9.77 -4.31 -4.45
N ILE A 82 9.45 -3.04 -4.19
CA ILE A 82 9.00 -2.56 -2.88
C ILE A 82 7.73 -3.29 -2.47
N SER A 83 6.75 -3.40 -3.38
CA SER A 83 5.48 -4.09 -3.12
C SER A 83 5.67 -5.58 -2.86
N LEU A 84 6.55 -6.25 -3.61
CA LEU A 84 6.89 -7.66 -3.41
C LEU A 84 7.51 -7.90 -2.03
N ASN A 85 8.48 -7.07 -1.63
CA ASN A 85 9.12 -7.18 -0.31
C ASN A 85 8.10 -6.96 0.82
N GLN A 86 7.23 -5.95 0.67
CA GLN A 86 6.16 -5.67 1.63
C GLN A 86 5.16 -6.83 1.72
N GLU A 87 4.76 -7.43 0.60
CA GLU A 87 3.83 -8.55 0.57
C GLU A 87 4.42 -9.83 1.19
N ALA A 88 5.71 -10.11 0.96
CA ALA A 88 6.41 -11.22 1.59
C ALA A 88 6.48 -11.06 3.12
N ASN A 89 6.87 -9.87 3.60
CA ASN A 89 6.90 -9.55 5.03
C ASN A 89 5.50 -9.61 5.67
N LYS A 90 4.48 -9.15 4.94
CA LYS A 90 3.07 -9.22 5.34
C LYS A 90 2.60 -10.67 5.47
N THR A 91 3.01 -11.55 4.55
CA THR A 91 2.69 -12.99 4.61
C THR A 91 3.20 -13.62 5.91
N GLN A 92 4.47 -13.41 6.23
CA GLN A 92 5.07 -13.96 7.45
C GLN A 92 4.45 -13.38 8.73
N SER A 93 4.24 -12.06 8.77
CA SER A 93 3.67 -11.41 9.95
C SER A 93 2.19 -11.76 10.15
N PHE A 94 1.43 -11.99 9.08
CA PHE A 94 0.04 -12.44 9.15
C PHE A 94 -0.07 -13.88 9.69
N GLU A 95 0.80 -14.80 9.27
CA GLU A 95 0.84 -16.16 9.83
C GLU A 95 1.11 -16.14 11.35
N ASN A 96 2.07 -15.32 11.79
CA ASN A 96 2.36 -15.12 13.21
C ASN A 96 1.17 -14.49 13.95
N TYR A 97 0.49 -13.54 13.32
CA TYR A 97 -0.70 -12.89 13.89
C TYR A 97 -1.86 -13.87 14.10
N VAL A 98 -2.15 -14.74 13.13
CA VAL A 98 -3.18 -15.77 13.27
C VAL A 98 -2.85 -16.72 14.42
N ALA A 99 -1.59 -17.15 14.53
CA ALA A 99 -1.15 -17.99 15.64
C ALA A 99 -1.33 -17.30 17.00
N LEU A 100 -0.93 -16.03 17.11
CA LEU A 100 -1.10 -15.22 18.31
C LEU A 100 -2.59 -15.03 18.67
N ARG A 101 -3.43 -14.74 17.68
CA ARG A 101 -4.87 -14.58 17.85
C ARG A 101 -5.54 -15.84 18.40
N LYS A 102 -5.13 -17.03 17.96
CA LYS A 102 -5.63 -18.30 18.54
C LYS A 102 -5.34 -18.38 20.04
N VAL A 103 -4.11 -18.07 20.46
CA VAL A 103 -3.73 -18.06 21.88
C VAL A 103 -4.56 -17.03 22.66
N MET A 104 -4.71 -15.81 22.12
CA MET A 104 -5.49 -14.75 22.76
C MET A 104 -6.96 -15.14 22.92
N ILE A 105 -7.56 -15.77 21.90
CA ILE A 105 -8.95 -16.26 21.95
C ILE A 105 -9.09 -17.29 23.05
N THR A 106 -8.24 -18.33 23.09
CA THR A 106 -8.28 -19.34 24.14
C THR A 106 -8.19 -18.73 25.54
N VAL A 107 -7.24 -17.81 25.77
CA VAL A 107 -7.09 -17.13 27.06
C VAL A 107 -8.34 -16.31 27.41
N LEU A 108 -8.96 -15.65 26.45
CA LEU A 108 -10.17 -14.86 26.67
C LEU A 108 -11.38 -15.74 27.03
N TYR A 109 -11.59 -16.85 26.33
CA TYR A 109 -12.68 -17.79 26.63
C TYR A 109 -12.52 -18.41 28.02
N GLN A 110 -11.30 -18.74 28.44
CA GLN A 110 -11.02 -19.23 29.79
C GLN A 110 -11.35 -18.23 30.91
N ARG A 111 -11.34 -16.92 30.60
CA ARG A 111 -11.60 -15.85 31.57
C ARG A 111 -13.08 -15.56 31.79
N ILE A 112 -13.95 -15.93 30.85
CA ILE A 112 -15.37 -15.61 30.90
C ILE A 112 -16.14 -16.84 31.40
N PRO A 113 -16.65 -16.86 32.65
CA PRO A 113 -17.22 -18.06 33.26
C PRO A 113 -18.50 -18.60 32.59
N LEU A 114 -19.07 -17.82 31.66
CA LEU A 114 -20.35 -18.10 30.99
C LEU A 114 -20.18 -18.73 29.59
N LEU A 115 -18.96 -18.78 29.05
CA LEU A 115 -18.73 -19.27 27.69
C LEU A 115 -18.56 -20.78 27.64
N LEU A 116 -19.20 -21.39 26.63
CA LEU A 116 -19.10 -22.83 26.38
C LEU A 116 -17.83 -23.14 25.60
N HIS A 117 -17.20 -24.27 25.90
CA HIS A 117 -16.04 -24.78 25.15
C HIS A 117 -16.33 -24.98 23.65
N GLU A 118 -17.60 -25.20 23.29
CA GLU A 118 -18.02 -25.31 21.89
C GLU A 118 -17.90 -23.98 21.13
N ASP A 119 -18.23 -22.84 21.76
CA ASP A 119 -18.13 -21.52 21.14
C ASP A 119 -16.66 -21.15 20.87
N GLU A 120 -15.77 -21.49 21.80
CA GLU A 120 -14.32 -21.34 21.63
C GLU A 120 -13.85 -22.13 20.40
N LYS A 121 -14.23 -23.40 20.33
CA LYS A 121 -13.84 -24.28 19.23
C LYS A 121 -14.31 -23.76 17.88
N LEU A 122 -15.57 -23.35 17.76
CA LEU A 122 -16.13 -22.78 16.53
C LEU A 122 -15.40 -21.49 16.12
N HIS A 123 -15.07 -20.62 17.07
CA HIS A 123 -14.31 -19.41 16.81
C HIS A 123 -12.89 -19.73 16.30
N LEU A 124 -12.19 -20.68 16.94
CA LEU A 124 -10.85 -21.09 16.51
C LEU A 124 -10.85 -21.74 15.12
N GLU A 125 -11.85 -22.58 14.82
CA GLU A 125 -12.03 -23.20 13.50
C GLU A 125 -12.32 -22.15 12.40
N ALA A 126 -13.13 -21.15 12.71
CA ALA A 126 -13.42 -20.05 11.80
C ALA A 126 -12.17 -19.20 11.52
N LEU A 127 -11.43 -18.82 12.56
CA LEU A 127 -10.17 -18.09 12.43
C LEU A 127 -9.14 -18.89 11.62
N GLU A 128 -9.06 -20.21 11.83
CA GLU A 128 -8.13 -21.04 11.08
C GLU A 128 -8.48 -21.14 9.60
N ARG A 129 -9.77 -21.25 9.28
CA ARG A 129 -10.25 -21.28 7.90
C ARG A 129 -9.96 -19.97 7.17
N GLU A 130 -10.39 -18.86 7.75
CA GLU A 130 -10.19 -17.52 7.17
C GLU A 130 -8.69 -17.18 7.07
N GLY A 131 -7.92 -17.53 8.10
CA GLY A 131 -6.46 -17.37 8.09
C GLY A 131 -5.80 -18.14 6.95
N LYS A 132 -6.22 -19.39 6.68
CA LYS A 132 -5.69 -20.17 5.53
C LYS A 132 -6.05 -19.53 4.19
N GLU A 133 -7.28 -19.06 4.03
CA GLU A 133 -7.74 -18.41 2.79
C GLU A 133 -6.94 -17.13 2.50
N ILE A 134 -6.77 -16.26 3.50
CA ILE A 134 -6.00 -15.02 3.34
C ILE A 134 -4.51 -15.31 3.13
N CYS A 135 -3.92 -16.27 3.86
CA CYS A 135 -2.54 -16.70 3.63
C CYS A 135 -2.32 -17.17 2.19
N GLN A 136 -3.29 -17.91 1.64
CA GLN A 136 -3.21 -18.38 0.25
C GLN A 136 -3.25 -17.19 -0.73
N GLN A 137 -4.15 -16.23 -0.52
CA GLN A 137 -4.23 -15.02 -1.36
C GLN A 137 -2.92 -14.21 -1.34
N LEU A 138 -2.28 -14.08 -0.17
CA LEU A 138 -0.99 -13.42 -0.02
C LEU A 138 0.13 -14.16 -0.76
N LYS A 139 0.20 -15.49 -0.66
CA LYS A 139 1.18 -16.32 -1.37
C LYS A 139 1.01 -16.22 -2.89
N GLU A 140 -0.23 -16.22 -3.38
CA GLU A 140 -0.53 -16.02 -4.78
C GLU A 140 -0.16 -14.60 -5.26
N SER A 141 -0.38 -13.59 -4.42
CA SER A 141 0.01 -12.20 -4.69
C SER A 141 1.53 -12.06 -4.88
N VAL A 142 2.32 -12.66 -4.00
CA VAL A 142 3.79 -12.72 -4.11
C VAL A 142 4.21 -13.39 -5.43
N LEU A 143 3.60 -14.54 -5.77
CA LEU A 143 3.88 -15.24 -7.03
C LEU A 143 3.56 -14.38 -8.26
N ARG A 144 2.39 -13.74 -8.29
CA ARG A 144 1.97 -12.85 -9.39
C ARG A 144 2.95 -11.68 -9.56
N MET A 145 3.29 -10.98 -8.48
CA MET A 145 4.22 -9.84 -8.52
C MET A 145 5.63 -10.26 -8.94
N THR A 146 6.06 -11.47 -8.58
CA THR A 146 7.34 -12.03 -9.04
C THR A 146 7.34 -12.21 -10.56
N GLN A 147 6.27 -12.80 -11.12
CA GLN A 147 6.12 -12.99 -12.57
C GLN A 147 6.02 -11.65 -13.33
N GLN A 148 5.29 -10.68 -12.79
CA GLN A 148 5.23 -9.32 -13.33
C GLN A 148 6.63 -8.67 -13.33
N GLY A 149 7.39 -8.83 -12.23
CA GLY A 149 8.76 -8.34 -12.12
C GLY A 149 9.70 -8.92 -13.18
N GLU A 150 9.62 -10.22 -13.46
CA GLU A 150 10.40 -10.86 -14.53
C GLU A 150 9.97 -10.36 -15.92
N SER A 151 8.67 -10.17 -16.14
CA SER A 151 8.15 -9.61 -17.40
C SER A 151 8.67 -8.18 -17.65
N LEU A 152 8.74 -7.34 -16.61
CA LEU A 152 9.29 -5.99 -16.70
C LEU A 152 10.79 -6.00 -17.04
N LYS A 153 11.56 -6.95 -16.49
CA LYS A 153 12.98 -7.11 -16.81
C LYS A 153 13.18 -7.44 -18.29
N GLU A 154 12.32 -8.29 -18.85
CA GLU A 154 12.39 -8.65 -20.26
C GLU A 154 12.10 -7.45 -21.17
N VAL A 155 11.01 -6.72 -20.91
CA VAL A 155 10.69 -5.49 -21.67
C VAL A 155 11.81 -4.46 -21.58
N TYR A 156 12.42 -4.29 -20.40
CA TYR A 156 13.55 -3.39 -20.24
C TYR A 156 14.77 -3.83 -21.05
N ARG A 157 15.04 -5.14 -21.12
CA ARG A 157 16.13 -5.73 -21.92
C ARG A 157 15.92 -5.48 -23.41
N GLU A 158 14.70 -5.67 -23.90
CA GLU A 158 14.32 -5.40 -25.29
C GLU A 158 14.53 -3.91 -25.66
N LEU A 159 14.04 -3.00 -24.81
CA LEU A 159 14.23 -1.55 -25.01
C LEU A 159 15.70 -1.15 -24.97
N THR A 160 16.47 -1.71 -24.04
CA THR A 160 17.90 -1.47 -23.94
C THR A 160 18.62 -1.93 -25.20
N ALA A 161 18.31 -3.13 -25.71
CA ALA A 161 18.89 -3.63 -26.95
C ALA A 161 18.57 -2.72 -28.14
N MET A 162 17.36 -2.16 -28.21
CA MET A 162 16.99 -1.20 -29.26
C MET A 162 17.79 0.10 -29.18
N CYS A 163 18.07 0.64 -27.99
CA CYS A 163 18.88 1.85 -27.84
C CYS A 163 20.31 1.73 -28.37
N HIS A 164 20.83 0.51 -28.53
CA HIS A 164 22.18 0.25 -29.04
C HIS A 164 22.21 -0.03 -30.56
N LYS A 165 21.04 -0.08 -31.22
CA LYS A 165 20.97 -0.33 -32.67
C LYS A 165 21.29 0.94 -33.47
N PRO A 166 21.90 0.82 -34.65
CA PRO A 166 22.08 1.94 -35.56
C PRO A 166 20.72 2.49 -36.04
N ASP A 167 20.67 3.79 -36.35
CA ASP A 167 19.43 4.51 -36.67
C ASP A 167 18.59 3.86 -37.79
N THR A 168 19.26 3.25 -38.78
CA THR A 168 18.63 2.54 -39.90
C THR A 168 17.90 1.26 -39.46
N GLU A 169 18.43 0.53 -38.49
CA GLU A 169 17.81 -0.68 -37.93
C GLU A 169 16.77 -0.36 -36.86
N LEU A 170 16.92 0.77 -36.17
CA LEU A 170 15.97 1.25 -35.16
C LEU A 170 14.61 1.55 -35.82
N LEU A 171 14.62 2.22 -36.99
CA LEU A 171 13.43 2.48 -37.80
C LEU A 171 12.72 1.19 -38.27
N GLN A 172 13.48 0.16 -38.67
CA GLN A 172 12.91 -1.14 -39.10
C GLN A 172 12.43 -2.00 -37.93
N SER A 173 13.12 -1.91 -36.78
CA SER A 173 12.80 -2.70 -35.58
C SER A 173 11.50 -2.22 -34.92
N LEU A 174 11.21 -0.92 -34.98
CA LEU A 174 10.01 -0.33 -34.37
C LEU A 174 8.69 -0.83 -35.00
N GLY A 175 8.69 -1.17 -36.29
CA GLY A 175 7.53 -1.77 -36.98
C GLY A 175 7.36 -3.28 -36.73
N ARG A 176 8.40 -3.95 -36.23
CA ARG A 176 8.40 -5.40 -35.91
C ARG A 176 8.32 -5.71 -34.43
N VAL A 177 8.51 -4.71 -33.56
CA VAL A 177 8.14 -4.87 -32.15
C VAL A 177 6.64 -5.11 -32.20
N PRO A 178 6.17 -6.34 -31.90
CA PRO A 178 4.74 -6.53 -31.70
C PRO A 178 4.42 -5.51 -30.62
N SER A 179 3.52 -4.56 -30.91
CA SER A 179 2.91 -3.67 -29.91
C SER A 179 2.96 -4.41 -28.59
N CYS A 180 3.92 -4.01 -27.73
CA CYS A 180 4.28 -4.75 -26.51
C CYS A 180 2.96 -5.17 -25.89
N ARG A 181 2.63 -6.47 -25.88
CA ARG A 181 1.27 -6.97 -25.58
C ARG A 181 0.60 -6.00 -24.64
N THR A 182 -0.18 -5.09 -25.20
CA THR A 182 -0.91 -4.09 -24.43
C THR A 182 -2.19 -4.80 -24.03
N GLU A 183 -2.04 -6.01 -23.50
CA GLU A 183 -2.99 -6.63 -22.62
C GLU A 183 -2.76 -5.90 -21.30
N SER A 184 -3.29 -4.68 -21.28
CA SER A 184 -3.51 -3.77 -20.16
C SER A 184 -2.26 -3.37 -19.37
N ALA A 185 -1.87 -2.10 -19.45
CA ALA A 185 -0.95 -1.48 -18.49
C ALA A 185 -1.39 -1.67 -17.00
N GLN A 186 -2.66 -2.03 -16.77
CA GLN A 186 -3.21 -2.42 -15.46
C GLN A 186 -2.72 -3.79 -14.96
N LEU A 187 -2.32 -4.72 -15.85
CA LEU A 187 -1.84 -6.07 -15.51
C LEU A 187 -0.39 -6.11 -15.04
N LEU A 188 0.36 -5.02 -15.15
CA LEU A 188 1.76 -4.92 -14.68
C LEU A 188 1.91 -4.11 -13.40
N LEU A 189 0.81 -3.52 -12.91
CA LEU A 189 0.82 -2.82 -11.62
C LEU A 189 0.85 -3.83 -10.47
N PRO A 190 1.55 -3.51 -9.37
CA PRO A 190 1.49 -4.32 -8.17
C PRO A 190 0.06 -4.33 -7.63
N GLN A 191 -0.42 -5.51 -7.24
CA GLN A 191 -1.78 -5.73 -6.71
C GLN A 191 -1.68 -6.37 -5.32
N PRO A 192 -1.30 -5.60 -4.29
CA PRO A 192 -1.13 -6.11 -2.94
C PRO A 192 -2.48 -6.46 -2.31
N VAL A 193 -2.50 -7.55 -1.53
CA VAL A 193 -3.67 -7.97 -0.75
C VAL A 193 -3.72 -7.17 0.54
N VAL A 194 -4.93 -6.77 0.94
CA VAL A 194 -5.20 -6.19 2.27
C VAL A 194 -5.80 -7.30 3.14
N PRO A 195 -4.99 -7.99 3.95
CA PRO A 195 -5.47 -9.04 4.84
C PRO A 195 -6.30 -8.43 5.97
N GLU A 196 -7.53 -8.91 6.11
CA GLU A 196 -8.46 -8.42 7.11
C GLU A 196 -9.30 -9.61 7.60
N LEU A 197 -9.15 -9.93 8.88
CA LEU A 197 -9.96 -10.96 9.53
C LEU A 197 -11.34 -10.42 9.86
N SER A 198 -12.33 -11.30 9.73
CA SER A 198 -13.70 -11.04 10.09
C SER A 198 -13.85 -10.93 11.61
N VAL A 199 -14.75 -10.03 12.03
CA VAL A 199 -15.10 -9.89 13.44
C VAL A 199 -16.02 -11.02 13.84
N TRP A 200 -15.61 -11.77 14.85
CA TRP A 200 -16.41 -12.82 15.47
C TRP A 200 -16.90 -12.36 16.85
N PRO A 201 -18.21 -12.15 17.02
CA PRO A 201 -18.75 -11.71 18.30
C PRO A 201 -18.62 -12.82 19.34
N ILE A 202 -18.18 -12.45 20.54
CA ILE A 202 -18.09 -13.35 21.69
C ILE A 202 -19.28 -13.07 22.62
N PRO A 203 -20.25 -14.00 22.75
CA PRO A 203 -21.43 -13.79 23.58
C PRO A 203 -21.07 -13.43 25.03
N GLY A 204 -21.74 -12.42 25.59
CA GLY A 204 -21.52 -12.01 26.99
C GLY A 204 -20.18 -11.35 27.30
N LEU A 205 -19.28 -11.19 26.32
CA LEU A 205 -17.98 -10.52 26.50
C LEU A 205 -18.15 -9.09 27.02
N ILE A 206 -19.00 -8.30 26.35
CA ILE A 206 -19.23 -6.90 26.74
C ILE A 206 -19.86 -6.81 28.13
N ASP A 207 -20.83 -7.69 28.44
CA ASP A 207 -21.46 -7.73 29.78
C ASP A 207 -20.47 -8.14 30.87
N TRP A 208 -19.49 -8.99 30.54
CA TRP A 208 -18.40 -9.35 31.43
C TRP A 208 -17.43 -8.18 31.63
N LEU A 209 -17.00 -7.52 30.55
CA LEU A 209 -16.09 -6.36 30.59
C LEU A 209 -16.67 -5.20 31.40
N ARG A 210 -17.96 -4.90 31.23
CA ARG A 210 -18.66 -3.83 31.96
C ARG A 210 -18.72 -4.02 33.48
N ARG A 211 -18.42 -5.22 34.00
CA ARG A 211 -18.27 -5.44 35.46
C ARG A 211 -17.06 -4.72 36.04
N PHE A 212 -16.10 -4.34 35.19
CA PHE A 212 -14.87 -3.66 35.55
C PHE A 212 -14.87 -2.19 35.11
N GLN A 213 -16.05 -1.63 34.81
CA GLN A 213 -16.17 -0.28 34.27
C GLN A 213 -15.46 0.75 35.17
N ALA A 214 -14.50 1.45 34.60
CA ALA A 214 -13.85 2.62 35.17
C ALA A 214 -14.33 3.87 34.44
N TYR A 215 -14.42 4.99 35.17
CA TYR A 215 -14.78 6.29 34.61
C TYR A 215 -13.51 7.13 34.46
N THR A 216 -12.96 7.19 33.26
CA THR A 216 -11.78 8.01 32.96
C THR A 216 -12.20 9.42 32.55
N VAL A 217 -11.91 10.39 33.41
CA VAL A 217 -11.98 11.82 33.04
C VAL A 217 -10.70 12.18 32.31
N LEU A 218 -10.80 12.84 31.15
CA LEU A 218 -9.64 13.34 30.45
C LEU A 218 -9.11 14.62 31.12
N TYR A 219 -7.79 14.71 31.26
CA TYR A 219 -7.10 15.89 31.76
C TYR A 219 -5.89 16.21 30.90
N ASN A 220 -5.35 17.42 31.09
CA ASN A 220 -4.11 17.86 30.44
C ASN A 220 -4.20 17.79 28.90
N GLU A 221 -5.33 18.22 28.34
CA GLU A 221 -5.53 18.26 26.89
C GLU A 221 -4.54 19.23 26.23
N ARG A 222 -3.77 18.73 25.26
CA ARG A 222 -2.77 19.50 24.53
C ARG A 222 -2.94 19.35 23.04
N VAL A 223 -2.56 20.40 22.32
CA VAL A 223 -2.45 20.37 20.86
C VAL A 223 -0.98 20.44 20.48
N THR A 224 -0.50 19.46 19.73
CA THR A 224 0.87 19.43 19.19
C THR A 224 0.83 19.34 17.66
N HIS A 225 1.87 19.84 17.00
CA HIS A 225 2.07 19.70 15.56
C HIS A 225 2.99 18.53 15.20
N HIS A 226 3.62 17.92 16.19
CA HIS A 226 4.62 16.88 16.02
C HIS A 226 4.38 15.77 17.03
N LEU A 227 4.32 14.53 16.53
CA LEU A 227 4.18 13.35 17.37
C LEU A 227 5.04 12.23 16.77
N PRO A 228 6.24 11.96 17.34
CA PRO A 228 7.23 11.04 16.75
C PRO A 228 6.67 9.66 16.46
N VAL A 229 5.80 9.13 17.33
CA VAL A 229 5.18 7.79 17.16
C VAL A 229 4.50 7.59 15.79
N PHE A 230 3.86 8.62 15.22
CA PHE A 230 3.24 8.51 13.90
C PHE A 230 4.26 8.69 12.77
N GLU A 231 5.36 9.39 13.01
CA GLU A 231 6.44 9.53 12.05
C GLU A 231 7.21 8.21 11.93
N ASP A 232 7.55 7.59 13.06
CA ASP A 232 8.17 6.27 13.12
C ASP A 232 7.31 5.23 12.38
N LEU A 233 5.99 5.23 12.60
CA LEU A 233 5.06 4.34 11.89
C LEU A 233 5.02 4.61 10.38
N ARG A 234 5.09 5.87 9.95
CA ARG A 234 5.15 6.20 8.50
C ARG A 234 6.45 5.71 7.88
N CYS A 235 7.57 5.89 8.57
CA CYS A 235 8.88 5.40 8.14
C CYS A 235 8.88 3.88 8.03
N LEU A 236 8.35 3.17 9.03
CA LEU A 236 8.19 1.72 9.02
C LEU A 236 7.35 1.26 7.83
N LEU A 237 6.21 1.91 7.60
CA LEU A 237 5.32 1.58 6.49
C LEU A 237 5.93 1.93 5.13
N ALA A 238 6.80 2.93 5.02
CA ALA A 238 7.46 3.29 3.77
C ALA A 238 8.52 2.24 3.36
N GLY A 239 9.17 1.60 4.32
CA GLY A 239 10.27 0.65 4.10
C GLY A 239 11.60 1.34 3.79
N PRO A 240 12.74 0.62 3.88
CA PRO A 240 14.08 1.19 3.70
C PRO A 240 14.39 1.64 2.25
N ASP A 241 13.68 1.10 1.26
CA ASP A 241 13.94 1.31 -0.17
C ASP A 241 12.97 2.31 -0.85
N GLY A 242 12.12 3.00 -0.09
CA GLY A 242 11.17 3.96 -0.65
C GLY A 242 11.87 5.17 -1.30
N PRO A 243 11.56 5.56 -2.55
CA PRO A 243 12.13 6.77 -3.14
C PRO A 243 11.75 7.96 -2.27
N GLY A 244 12.71 8.85 -1.99
CA GLY A 244 12.60 10.00 -1.07
C GLY A 244 11.22 10.63 -0.99
N ILE A 245 10.38 10.08 -0.11
CA ILE A 245 9.08 10.63 0.23
C ILE A 245 9.37 11.88 1.05
N ASP A 246 8.73 12.99 0.68
CA ASP A 246 8.77 14.22 1.45
C ASP A 246 8.19 13.91 2.84
N TYR A 247 9.08 13.74 3.83
CA TYR A 247 8.73 13.49 5.22
C TYR A 247 8.18 14.73 5.93
N THR A 248 7.79 15.77 5.18
CA THR A 248 7.08 16.89 5.78
C THR A 248 5.87 16.34 6.54
N PRO A 249 5.86 16.44 7.88
CA PRO A 249 4.71 16.03 8.65
C PRO A 249 3.54 16.83 8.07
N PRO A 250 2.39 16.19 7.79
CA PRO A 250 1.23 16.97 7.42
C PRO A 250 1.05 18.05 8.49
N ARG A 251 0.65 19.27 8.13
CA ARG A 251 0.37 20.39 9.06
C ARG A 251 -0.80 20.09 10.03
N SER A 252 -1.07 18.82 10.27
CA SER A 252 -2.08 18.26 11.13
C SER A 252 -1.72 18.54 12.58
N LYS A 253 -2.70 19.08 13.29
CA LYS A 253 -2.68 19.18 14.75
C LYS A 253 -3.06 17.81 15.31
N TYR A 254 -2.28 17.31 16.26
CA TYR A 254 -2.64 16.15 17.09
C TYR A 254 -3.20 16.66 18.41
N PHE A 255 -4.28 16.02 18.85
CA PHE A 255 -4.88 16.25 20.16
C PHE A 255 -4.39 15.14 21.08
N LEU A 256 -3.73 15.52 22.16
CA LEU A 256 -3.24 14.62 23.20
C LEU A 256 -4.08 14.84 24.44
N ALA A 257 -4.53 13.75 25.05
CA ALA A 257 -5.26 13.77 26.30
C ALA A 257 -4.85 12.54 27.13
N TRP A 258 -4.83 12.69 28.44
CA TRP A 258 -4.49 11.63 29.39
C TRP A 258 -5.66 11.39 30.34
N GLY A 259 -5.75 10.18 30.90
CA GLY A 259 -6.77 9.85 31.91
C GLY A 259 -6.34 10.33 33.30
N ALA A 260 -7.21 11.06 34.01
CA ALA A 260 -6.92 11.69 35.29
C ALA A 260 -6.54 10.71 36.41
N GLU A 261 -6.98 9.47 36.29
CA GLU A 261 -6.70 8.39 37.24
C GLU A 261 -5.50 7.56 36.77
N SER A 262 -4.57 7.31 37.69
CA SER A 262 -3.53 6.30 37.51
C SER A 262 -3.98 4.99 38.15
N PHE A 263 -3.64 3.87 37.51
CA PHE A 263 -3.96 2.54 37.99
C PHE A 263 -2.74 1.92 38.66
N THR A 264 -2.91 1.40 39.88
CA THR A 264 -1.83 0.74 40.64
C THR A 264 -2.14 -0.72 41.01
N SER A 265 -3.35 -1.19 40.75
CA SER A 265 -3.83 -2.56 41.00
C SER A 265 -5.20 -2.80 40.38
N GLY A 266 -5.64 -4.06 40.34
CA GLY A 266 -7.01 -4.43 39.97
C GLY A 266 -7.28 -4.50 38.47
N GLN A 267 -8.57 -4.60 38.15
CA GLN A 267 -9.08 -4.79 36.79
C GLN A 267 -10.00 -3.64 36.40
N HIS A 268 -9.78 -3.06 35.22
CA HIS A 268 -10.43 -1.82 34.79
C HIS A 268 -10.80 -1.91 33.30
N TYR A 269 -11.98 -1.41 32.95
CA TYR A 269 -12.50 -1.36 31.59
C TYR A 269 -13.04 0.02 31.25
N TRP A 270 -12.68 0.57 30.09
CA TRP A 270 -13.25 1.80 29.56
C TRP A 270 -13.28 1.76 28.04
N GLU A 271 -14.05 2.66 27.43
CA GLU A 271 -14.23 2.74 25.98
C GLU A 271 -13.83 4.14 25.52
N VAL A 272 -13.12 4.23 24.39
CA VAL A 272 -12.71 5.50 23.78
C VAL A 272 -13.33 5.60 22.39
N ASP A 273 -14.02 6.70 22.12
CA ASP A 273 -14.56 6.96 20.79
C ASP A 273 -13.44 7.38 19.83
N VAL A 274 -13.28 6.61 18.75
CA VAL A 274 -12.31 6.88 17.68
C VAL A 274 -13.02 7.16 16.35
N ALA A 275 -14.35 7.32 16.36
CA ALA A 275 -15.14 7.62 15.19
C ALA A 275 -14.64 8.90 14.49
N GLY A 276 -14.58 8.87 13.15
CA GLY A 276 -14.16 10.01 12.35
C GLY A 276 -12.65 10.32 12.37
N CYS A 277 -11.86 9.74 13.27
CA CYS A 277 -10.42 9.97 13.35
C CYS A 277 -9.66 9.19 12.27
N CYS A 278 -8.82 9.86 11.48
CA CYS A 278 -8.00 9.21 10.44
C CYS A 278 -6.76 8.52 11.04
N ASN A 279 -6.10 9.20 11.98
CA ASN A 279 -4.97 8.68 12.73
C ASN A 279 -5.30 8.85 14.22
N TRP A 280 -5.05 7.83 15.03
CA TRP A 280 -5.27 7.87 16.47
C TRP A 280 -4.37 6.87 17.17
N ALA A 281 -4.09 7.12 18.44
CA ALA A 281 -3.39 6.21 19.32
C ALA A 281 -4.08 6.24 20.67
N ILE A 282 -4.41 5.07 21.20
CA ILE A 282 -5.05 4.90 22.50
C ILE A 282 -4.29 3.83 23.27
N GLY A 283 -4.18 3.96 24.58
CA GLY A 283 -3.32 3.04 25.32
C GLY A 283 -3.04 3.49 26.74
N LEU A 284 -2.04 2.83 27.33
CA LEU A 284 -1.51 3.14 28.65
C LEU A 284 -0.10 3.67 28.54
N CYS A 285 0.23 4.61 29.43
CA CYS A 285 1.59 5.09 29.61
C CYS A 285 1.89 5.27 31.09
N ASN A 286 3.15 5.16 31.46
CA ASN A 286 3.61 5.55 32.80
C ASN A 286 3.41 7.05 33.04
N ASP A 287 3.25 7.44 34.30
CA ASP A 287 3.03 8.84 34.72
C ASP A 287 4.09 9.84 34.22
N SER A 288 5.31 9.37 33.94
CA SER A 288 6.37 10.21 33.34
C SER A 288 5.95 10.81 32.01
N TRP A 289 5.20 10.05 31.20
CA TRP A 289 4.75 10.45 29.87
C TRP A 289 3.60 11.46 29.88
N ALA A 290 2.91 11.65 31.00
CA ALA A 290 1.85 12.65 31.11
C ALA A 290 2.37 14.09 30.93
N ARG A 291 3.68 14.32 31.11
CA ARG A 291 4.28 15.66 30.99
C ARG A 291 5.04 15.88 29.67
N GLU A 292 5.34 14.82 28.95
CA GLU A 292 6.20 14.79 27.77
C GLU A 292 5.37 14.66 26.47
N SER A 293 5.90 15.12 25.33
CA SER A 293 5.21 15.11 24.03
C SER A 293 6.03 14.49 22.90
N ASP A 294 7.17 13.89 23.23
CA ASP A 294 8.16 13.29 22.34
C ASP A 294 8.08 11.76 22.34
N MET A 295 6.87 11.22 22.55
CA MET A 295 6.58 9.80 22.53
C MET A 295 6.95 9.17 21.17
N ALA A 296 7.86 8.19 21.19
CA ALA A 296 8.33 7.41 20.04
C ALA A 296 7.91 5.93 20.17
N LEU A 297 7.96 5.16 19.07
CA LEU A 297 7.47 3.77 19.07
C LEU A 297 8.21 2.85 20.06
N ASP A 298 9.51 3.06 20.25
CA ASP A 298 10.36 2.22 21.09
C ASP A 298 10.48 2.73 22.54
N SER A 299 9.70 3.76 22.89
CA SER A 299 9.72 4.35 24.21
C SER A 299 9.20 3.38 25.27
N LYS A 300 9.98 3.17 26.34
CA LYS A 300 9.61 2.27 27.44
C LYS A 300 8.42 2.83 28.23
N GLY A 301 7.57 1.91 28.70
CA GLY A 301 6.45 2.24 29.58
C GLY A 301 5.24 2.79 28.86
N ILE A 302 5.06 2.43 27.58
CA ILE A 302 3.92 2.83 26.76
C ILE A 302 3.40 1.61 25.98
N PHE A 303 2.09 1.41 26.04
CA PHE A 303 1.38 0.31 25.39
C PHE A 303 0.18 0.88 24.66
N LEU A 304 0.29 1.04 23.35
CA LEU A 304 -0.71 1.68 22.49
C LEU A 304 -1.28 0.70 21.48
N LEU A 305 -2.54 0.89 21.15
CA LEU A 305 -3.12 0.54 19.86
C LEU A 305 -3.14 1.81 19.00
N LEU A 306 -2.53 1.73 17.82
CA LEU A 306 -2.37 2.84 16.88
C LEU A 306 -3.12 2.54 15.59
N CYS A 307 -3.76 3.56 15.02
CA CYS A 307 -4.32 3.56 13.68
C CYS A 307 -3.65 4.64 12.86
N ILE A 308 -3.17 4.28 11.68
CA ILE A 308 -2.59 5.23 10.72
C ILE A 308 -3.17 5.04 9.33
N LYS A 309 -3.59 6.16 8.72
CA LYS A 309 -4.01 6.23 7.33
C LYS A 309 -2.79 6.38 6.43
N LYS A 310 -2.59 5.42 5.53
CA LYS A 310 -1.62 5.51 4.44
C LYS A 310 -2.38 5.37 3.11
N ASN A 311 -2.31 6.40 2.27
CA ASN A 311 -3.12 6.50 1.04
C ASN A 311 -4.62 6.37 1.35
N SER A 312 -5.29 5.39 0.75
CA SER A 312 -6.72 5.09 0.98
C SER A 312 -6.96 3.96 2.00
N GLN A 313 -5.92 3.47 2.67
CA GLN A 313 -5.99 2.33 3.59
C GLN A 313 -5.63 2.73 5.02
N TYR A 314 -6.18 2.00 5.99
CA TYR A 314 -5.87 2.16 7.41
C TYR A 314 -5.08 0.95 7.89
N ASN A 315 -4.03 1.20 8.67
CA ASN A 315 -3.18 0.18 9.24
C ASN A 315 -3.21 0.31 10.76
N LEU A 316 -3.39 -0.81 11.44
CA LEU A 316 -3.46 -0.87 12.90
C LEU A 316 -2.20 -1.54 13.45
N PHE A 317 -1.69 -1.05 14.58
CA PHE A 317 -0.48 -1.57 15.23
C PHE A 317 -0.62 -1.57 16.75
N THR A 318 -0.02 -2.53 17.43
CA THR A 318 0.33 -2.38 18.87
C THR A 318 1.74 -1.80 18.99
N SER A 319 2.05 -1.00 20.02
CA SER A 319 3.40 -0.45 20.21
C SER A 319 4.39 -1.42 20.86
N PHE A 320 3.92 -2.32 21.73
CA PHE A 320 4.80 -3.23 22.47
C PHE A 320 4.18 -4.63 22.65
N PRO A 321 4.68 -5.65 21.92
CA PRO A 321 5.59 -5.54 20.78
C PRO A 321 4.94 -4.80 19.60
N LEU A 322 5.78 -4.22 18.73
CA LEU A 322 5.35 -3.56 17.50
C LEU A 322 4.79 -4.59 16.51
N LEU A 323 3.47 -4.77 16.50
CA LEU A 323 2.81 -5.80 15.68
C LEU A 323 1.65 -5.23 14.86
N PRO A 324 1.59 -5.52 13.55
CA PRO A 324 0.43 -5.17 12.73
C PRO A 324 -0.81 -5.94 13.20
N GLN A 325 -1.96 -5.27 13.16
CA GLN A 325 -3.26 -5.84 13.48
C GLN A 325 -4.08 -5.97 12.20
N TYR A 326 -4.42 -7.20 11.83
CA TYR A 326 -5.10 -7.53 10.59
C TYR A 326 -6.61 -7.65 10.79
N VAL A 327 -7.22 -6.57 11.27
CA VAL A 327 -8.65 -6.46 11.55
C VAL A 327 -9.21 -5.18 10.94
N LYS A 328 -10.53 -5.14 10.74
CA LYS A 328 -11.25 -3.94 10.30
C LYS A 328 -10.95 -2.77 11.22
N LYS A 329 -10.78 -1.58 10.62
CA LYS A 329 -10.71 -0.34 11.39
C LYS A 329 -11.99 -0.16 12.24
N PRO A 330 -11.86 0.06 13.55
CA PRO A 330 -13.00 0.44 14.40
C PRO A 330 -13.68 1.72 13.90
N LEU A 331 -15.01 1.68 13.76
CA LEU A 331 -15.82 2.80 13.26
C LEU A 331 -16.50 3.61 14.38
N GLY A 332 -16.43 3.13 15.62
CA GLY A 332 -17.04 3.76 16.79
C GLY A 332 -16.05 3.77 17.94
N GLN A 333 -16.40 3.06 19.01
CA GLN A 333 -15.57 2.95 20.20
C GLN A 333 -14.59 1.78 20.11
N VAL A 334 -13.47 1.92 20.81
CA VAL A 334 -12.55 0.83 21.12
C VAL A 334 -12.54 0.62 22.63
N GLY A 335 -12.78 -0.61 23.05
CA GLY A 335 -12.73 -1.00 24.45
C GLY A 335 -11.30 -1.30 24.89
N MET A 336 -10.94 -0.86 26.09
CA MET A 336 -9.65 -1.13 26.72
C MET A 336 -9.88 -1.83 28.05
N PHE A 337 -9.26 -3.00 28.22
CA PHE A 337 -9.30 -3.77 29.46
C PHE A 337 -7.89 -3.92 30.03
N LEU A 338 -7.70 -3.40 31.23
CA LEU A 338 -6.48 -3.54 32.02
C LEU A 338 -6.72 -4.54 33.14
N ASP A 339 -5.90 -5.58 33.18
CA ASP A 339 -5.73 -6.47 34.30
C ASP A 339 -4.34 -6.21 34.88
N TYR A 340 -4.26 -5.25 35.81
CA TYR A 340 -2.99 -4.73 36.32
C TYR A 340 -2.22 -5.81 37.06
N ASP A 341 -2.92 -6.57 37.91
CA ASP A 341 -2.33 -7.64 38.71
C ASP A 341 -1.85 -8.80 37.83
N GLY A 342 -2.55 -9.06 36.72
CA GLY A 342 -2.15 -10.02 35.69
C GLY A 342 -1.13 -9.51 34.68
N GLY A 343 -0.80 -8.21 34.69
CA GLY A 343 0.10 -7.57 33.72
C GLY A 343 -0.42 -7.59 32.28
N ILE A 344 -1.74 -7.54 32.07
CA ILE A 344 -2.37 -7.70 30.76
C ILE A 344 -3.14 -6.44 30.37
N LEU A 345 -2.90 -5.97 29.14
CA LEU A 345 -3.71 -4.96 28.47
C LEU A 345 -4.34 -5.59 27.21
N SER A 346 -5.65 -5.45 27.06
CA SER A 346 -6.41 -5.98 25.91
C SER A 346 -7.25 -4.88 25.27
N PHE A 347 -7.40 -4.94 23.95
CA PHE A 347 -8.21 -4.03 23.15
C PHE A 347 -9.35 -4.81 22.48
N PHE A 348 -10.54 -4.20 22.42
CA PHE A 348 -11.78 -4.83 21.94
C PHE A 348 -12.51 -3.96 20.92
#